data_AF-A0A2P5BLA1-F1
#
_entry.id   AF-A0A2P5BLA1-F1
#
_cell.length_a   1.000
_cell.length_b   1.000
_cell.length_c   1.000
_cell.angle_alpha   90.00
_cell.angle_beta   90.00
_cell.angle_gamma   90.00
#
_symmetry.space_group_name_H-M   'P 1'
#
loop_
_entity.id
_entity.type
_entity.pdbx_description
1 polymer ?
#
loop_
_entity_poly.entity_id
_entity_poly.type
_entity_poly.pdbx_seq_one_letter_code
_entity_poly.pdbx_strand_id
1 'polypeptide(L)'
;AFSERLENVSHLALYNISSLPYQSSITRSHRMAFPNEVQHLIKTFSGLGVDEKLLTIILAKWEPEKRQTFRKGCPDLFIKYERQFEHWLDDNIKRLEQEFLRFKNAIIWWTMHPWERDARLARKAMKDDRQSYLLVEITCTRSSEELLGARRAYHCLFDHSIEEDAAHCIKDSERK
;
A
#
# COMPACT_ATOMS: atom_id res chain seq x y z
N ALA A 1 -2.37 -3.73 -28.36
CA ALA A 1 -3.17 -2.50 -28.21
C ALA A 1 -3.10 -1.84 -26.82
N PHE A 2 -3.08 -2.57 -25.68
CA PHE A 2 -2.92 -1.94 -24.35
C PHE A 2 -1.48 -1.97 -23.79
N SER A 3 -0.65 -2.94 -24.22
CA SER A 3 0.76 -3.07 -23.79
C SER A 3 1.70 -2.05 -24.46
N GLU A 4 1.53 -1.78 -25.76
CA GLU A 4 2.34 -0.78 -26.49
C GLU A 4 2.10 0.67 -26.03
N ARG A 5 1.00 0.92 -25.30
CA ARG A 5 0.67 2.26 -24.81
C ARG A 5 1.35 2.60 -23.49
N LEU A 6 1.88 1.62 -22.77
CA LEU A 6 2.63 1.82 -21.52
C LEU A 6 4.14 1.97 -21.79
N GLU A 7 4.68 1.27 -22.78
CA GLU A 7 6.10 1.41 -23.18
C GLU A 7 6.38 2.74 -23.90
N ASN A 8 5.40 3.28 -24.63
CA ASN A 8 5.55 4.60 -25.25
C ASN A 8 5.53 5.77 -24.25
N VAL A 9 4.93 5.59 -23.07
CA VAL A 9 4.87 6.65 -22.03
C VAL A 9 6.19 6.71 -21.25
N SER A 10 6.86 5.57 -21.03
CA SER A 10 8.17 5.53 -20.37
C SER A 10 9.30 6.08 -21.24
N HIS A 11 9.27 5.84 -22.56
CA HIS A 11 10.30 6.35 -23.47
C HIS A 11 10.18 7.87 -23.72
N LEU A 12 8.94 8.41 -23.74
CA LEU A 12 8.69 9.85 -23.88
C LEU A 12 8.99 10.64 -22.58
N ALA A 13 8.89 10.00 -21.41
CA ALA A 13 9.21 10.65 -20.13
C ALA A 13 10.74 10.83 -19.93
N LEU A 14 11.56 9.96 -20.52
CA LEU A 14 13.02 10.01 -20.36
C LEU A 14 13.72 10.94 -21.36
N TYR A 15 13.13 11.16 -22.54
CA TYR A 15 13.71 12.04 -23.57
C TYR A 15 13.50 13.54 -23.33
N ASN A 16 12.65 13.93 -22.38
CA ASN A 16 12.32 15.33 -22.10
C ASN A 16 13.12 15.96 -20.94
N ILE A 17 14.07 15.23 -20.35
CA ILE A 17 14.87 15.72 -19.21
C ILE A 17 16.22 16.28 -19.66
N SER A 18 16.65 16.06 -20.90
CA SER A 18 17.99 16.43 -21.40
C SER A 18 18.07 17.76 -22.16
N SER A 19 16.97 18.51 -22.34
CA SER A 19 16.93 19.68 -23.23
C SER A 19 16.41 20.98 -22.60
N LEU A 20 16.21 21.07 -21.29
CA LEU A 20 15.80 22.33 -20.67
C LEU A 20 17.02 23.18 -20.27
N PRO A 21 17.11 24.44 -20.76
CA PRO A 21 18.23 25.32 -20.49
C PRO A 21 18.27 25.69 -19.01
N TYR A 22 19.48 25.64 -18.45
CA TYR A 22 19.84 26.19 -17.15
C TYR A 22 19.47 27.67 -17.11
N GLN A 23 18.29 27.99 -16.56
CA GLN A 23 17.91 29.36 -16.22
C GLN A 23 17.45 29.41 -14.77
N SER A 24 18.30 30.08 -14.01
CA SER A 24 18.12 30.55 -12.65
C SER A 24 16.88 31.42 -12.52
N SER A 25 15.81 30.89 -11.95
CA SER A 25 14.78 31.68 -11.31
C SER A 25 14.09 30.85 -10.24
N ILE A 26 14.66 30.89 -9.04
CA ILE A 26 14.01 30.48 -7.79
C ILE A 26 12.81 31.40 -7.60
N THR A 27 11.66 31.04 -8.16
CA THR A 27 10.39 31.63 -7.76
C THR A 27 10.05 31.08 -6.38
N ARG A 28 10.29 31.96 -5.41
CA ARG A 28 9.84 32.01 -4.02
C ARG A 28 8.44 31.40 -3.82
N SER A 29 8.36 30.08 -3.81
CA SER A 29 7.14 29.33 -3.47
C SER A 29 7.18 29.02 -1.99
N HIS A 30 6.15 29.48 -1.30
CA HIS A 30 5.87 29.36 0.13
C HIS A 30 6.77 28.39 0.90
N ARG A 31 7.74 28.95 1.62
CA ARG A 31 8.49 28.28 2.68
C ARG A 31 7.51 27.99 3.82
N MET A 32 6.74 26.90 3.72
CA MET A 32 6.20 26.22 4.89
C MET A 32 7.42 25.69 5.64
N ALA A 33 7.97 26.52 6.53
CA ALA A 33 8.97 26.07 7.47
C ALA A 33 8.26 25.08 8.40
N PHE A 34 8.36 23.78 8.11
CA PHE A 34 8.03 22.74 9.07
C PHE A 34 9.18 22.74 10.09
N PRO A 35 8.99 23.25 11.32
CA PRO A 35 9.97 23.04 12.35
C PRO A 35 9.89 21.54 12.65
N ASN A 36 10.89 20.81 12.16
CA ASN A 36 11.14 19.39 12.28
C ASN A 36 10.38 18.43 11.33
N GLU A 37 10.62 18.56 10.02
CA GLU A 37 10.33 17.51 9.01
C GLU A 37 10.76 16.10 9.48
N VAL A 38 11.91 16.02 10.17
CA VAL A 38 12.47 14.80 10.76
C VAL A 38 11.57 14.23 11.86
N GLN A 39 11.06 15.05 12.79
CA GLN A 39 10.15 14.55 13.84
C GLN A 39 8.81 14.12 13.26
N HIS A 40 8.32 14.81 12.23
CA HIS A 40 7.12 14.39 11.54
C HIS A 40 7.31 13.01 10.91
N LEU A 41 8.43 12.80 10.24
CA LEU A 41 8.77 11.51 9.63
C LEU A 41 8.91 10.39 10.68
N ILE A 42 9.54 10.69 11.81
CA ILE A 42 9.61 9.77 12.96
C ILE A 42 8.22 9.37 13.41
N LYS A 43 7.32 10.35 13.55
CA LYS A 43 5.93 10.08 13.92
C LYS A 43 5.20 9.26 12.86
N THR A 44 5.43 9.52 11.58
CA THR A 44 4.84 8.75 10.47
C THR A 44 5.31 7.30 10.49
N PHE A 45 6.60 7.04 10.71
CA PHE A 45 7.14 5.68 10.77
C PHE A 45 6.81 4.94 12.07
N SER A 46 6.63 5.65 13.17
CA SER A 46 6.26 5.07 14.46
C SER A 46 4.75 4.96 14.68
N GLY A 47 3.93 5.54 13.81
CA GLY A 47 2.47 5.60 13.91
C GLY A 47 1.71 4.56 13.09
N LEU A 48 0.38 4.63 13.12
CA LEU A 48 -0.51 3.88 12.23
C LEU A 48 -0.86 4.77 11.03
N GLY A 49 -0.51 4.34 9.82
CA GLY A 49 -0.69 5.09 8.58
C GLY A 49 0.56 5.84 8.16
N VAL A 50 0.79 5.87 6.85
CA VAL A 50 1.87 6.64 6.22
C VAL A 50 1.23 7.80 5.46
N ASP A 51 1.75 9.02 5.63
CA ASP A 51 1.38 10.13 4.75
C ASP A 51 2.28 10.07 3.50
N GLU A 52 1.82 9.39 2.45
CA GLU A 52 2.65 9.10 1.28
C GLU A 52 3.05 10.38 0.53
N LYS A 53 2.16 11.38 0.50
CA LYS A 53 2.42 12.67 -0.17
C LYS A 53 3.52 13.41 0.54
N LEU A 54 3.41 13.53 1.86
CA LEU A 54 4.41 14.19 2.68
C LEU A 54 5.74 13.42 2.65
N LEU A 55 5.70 12.09 2.75
CA LEU A 55 6.87 11.23 2.68
C LEU A 55 7.61 11.42 1.34
N THR A 56 6.87 11.42 0.24
CA THR A 56 7.46 11.61 -1.10
C THR A 56 8.09 12.99 -1.24
N ILE A 57 7.41 14.05 -0.76
CA ILE A 57 7.95 15.42 -0.80
C ILE A 57 9.21 15.54 0.08
N ILE A 58 9.21 14.96 1.27
CA ILE A 58 10.35 15.01 2.19
C ILE A 58 11.52 14.21 1.62
N LEU A 59 11.31 12.95 1.23
CA LEU A 59 12.36 12.07 0.70
C LEU A 59 12.93 12.57 -0.63
N ALA A 60 12.10 13.16 -1.50
CA ALA A 60 12.57 13.75 -2.76
C ALA A 60 13.52 14.95 -2.56
N LYS A 61 13.39 15.66 -1.42
CA LYS A 61 14.21 16.83 -1.06
C LYS A 61 15.41 16.48 -0.16
N TRP A 62 15.63 15.21 0.15
CA TRP A 62 16.63 14.78 1.11
C TRP A 62 18.03 14.66 0.52
N GLU A 63 18.86 15.64 0.88
CA GLU A 63 20.31 15.60 0.75
C GLU A 63 20.94 14.56 1.72
N PRO A 64 22.15 14.05 1.43
CA PRO A 64 22.83 13.05 2.26
C PRO A 64 22.94 13.42 3.75
N GLU A 65 23.16 14.71 4.04
CA GLU A 65 23.29 15.26 5.39
C GLU A 65 21.98 15.15 6.20
N LYS A 66 20.84 15.36 5.53
CA LYS A 66 19.50 15.21 6.12
C LYS A 66 19.18 13.73 6.42
N ARG A 67 19.64 12.81 5.58
CA ARG A 67 19.53 11.37 5.84
C ARG A 67 20.34 10.97 7.06
N GLN A 68 21.55 11.52 7.21
CA GLN A 68 22.41 11.20 8.36
C GLN A 68 21.87 11.79 9.67
N THR A 69 21.32 13.00 9.64
CA THR A 69 20.64 13.59 10.82
C THR A 69 19.37 12.83 11.19
N PHE A 70 18.58 12.36 10.21
CA PHE A 70 17.46 11.45 10.48
C PHE A 70 17.93 10.16 11.15
N ARG A 71 18.95 9.48 10.62
CA ARG A 71 19.48 8.24 11.23
C ARG A 71 19.94 8.45 12.67
N LYS A 72 20.68 9.54 12.93
CA LYS A 72 21.13 9.91 14.28
C LYS A 72 19.97 10.29 15.21
N GLY A 73 18.89 10.87 14.66
CA GLY A 73 17.70 11.28 15.40
C GLY A 73 16.72 10.14 15.70
N CYS A 74 16.95 8.93 15.18
CA CYS A 74 16.04 7.79 15.31
C CYS A 74 16.76 6.52 15.81
N PRO A 75 17.29 6.49 17.03
CA PRO A 75 17.94 5.28 17.55
C PRO A 75 16.99 4.07 17.59
N ASP A 76 15.68 4.30 17.74
CA ASP A 76 14.65 3.25 17.75
C ASP A 76 14.36 2.65 16.37
N LEU A 77 14.87 3.25 15.29
CA LEU A 77 14.72 2.74 13.92
C LEU A 77 15.98 2.05 13.41
N PHE A 78 17.14 2.38 13.96
CA PHE A 78 18.44 1.99 13.43
C PHE A 78 19.33 1.36 14.49
N ILE A 79 19.93 0.21 14.18
CA ILE A 79 21.04 -0.34 14.96
C ILE A 79 22.36 0.15 14.37
N LYS A 80 23.22 0.68 15.24
CA LYS A 80 24.58 1.08 14.91
C LYS A 80 25.58 0.01 15.31
N TYR A 81 26.40 -0.43 14.37
CA TYR A 81 27.53 -1.31 14.64
C TYR A 81 28.83 -0.53 14.82
N GLU A 82 29.82 -1.15 15.47
CA GLU A 82 31.14 -0.57 15.76
C GLU A 82 31.89 -0.05 14.51
N ARG A 83 31.53 -0.52 13.31
CA ARG A 83 32.18 -0.17 12.03
C ARG A 83 31.53 0.98 11.26
N GLN A 84 30.82 1.89 11.95
CA GLN A 84 30.14 3.04 11.32
C GLN A 84 29.01 2.65 10.33
N PHE A 85 28.56 1.41 10.36
CA PHE A 85 27.43 0.92 9.59
C PHE A 85 26.16 0.98 10.44
N GLU A 86 25.13 1.61 9.89
CA GLU A 86 23.80 1.74 10.47
C GLU A 86 22.83 0.96 9.57
N HIS A 87 22.09 0.02 10.14
CA HIS A 87 21.04 -0.69 9.43
C HIS A 87 19.69 -0.49 10.12
N TRP A 88 18.63 -0.64 9.34
CA TRP A 88 17.27 -0.62 9.86
C TRP A 88 17.02 -1.86 10.71
N LEU A 89 16.25 -1.68 11.77
CA LEU A 89 15.64 -2.80 12.50
C LEU A 89 14.64 -3.53 11.60
N ASP A 90 14.81 -4.85 11.45
CA ASP A 90 13.96 -5.68 10.59
C ASP A 90 12.47 -5.54 10.89
N ASP A 91 12.10 -5.41 12.17
CA ASP A 91 10.70 -5.24 12.58
C ASP A 91 10.12 -3.91 12.09
N ASN A 92 10.92 -2.85 12.04
CA ASN A 92 10.49 -1.56 11.50
C ASN A 92 10.37 -1.60 9.97
N ILE A 93 11.23 -2.36 9.29
CA ILE A 93 11.10 -2.60 7.83
C ILE A 93 9.78 -3.33 7.57
N LYS A 94 9.55 -4.46 8.24
CA LYS A 94 8.33 -5.26 8.09
C LYS A 94 7.08 -4.45 8.39
N ARG A 95 7.10 -3.65 9.45
CA ARG A 95 6.01 -2.75 9.80
C ARG A 95 5.73 -1.75 8.68
N LEU A 96 6.77 -1.11 8.15
CA LEU A 96 6.62 -0.14 7.08
C LEU A 96 6.06 -0.79 5.81
N GLU A 97 6.56 -1.97 5.45
CA GLU A 97 6.03 -2.76 4.33
C GLU A 97 4.54 -3.09 4.51
N GLN A 98 4.14 -3.49 5.72
CA GLN A 98 2.73 -3.76 6.04
C GLN A 98 1.85 -2.52 5.90
N GLU A 99 2.32 -1.35 6.34
CA GLU A 99 1.56 -0.10 6.23
C GLU A 99 1.35 0.31 4.76
N PHE A 100 2.39 0.23 3.94
CA PHE A 100 2.27 0.49 2.50
C PHE A 100 1.37 -0.53 1.80
N LEU A 101 1.44 -1.80 2.20
CA LEU A 101 0.56 -2.83 1.68
C LEU A 101 -0.91 -2.57 2.08
N ARG A 102 -1.16 -2.12 3.31
CA ARG A 102 -2.49 -1.73 3.77
C ARG A 102 -3.04 -0.58 2.93
N PHE A 103 -2.25 0.48 2.71
CA PHE A 103 -2.65 1.63 1.90
C PHE A 103 -2.96 1.23 0.46
N LYS A 104 -2.08 0.46 -0.17
CA LYS A 104 -2.29 -0.09 -1.52
C LYS A 104 -3.60 -0.87 -1.60
N ASN A 105 -3.84 -1.78 -0.66
CA ASN A 105 -5.06 -2.59 -0.64
C ASN A 105 -6.32 -1.73 -0.45
N ALA A 106 -6.26 -0.71 0.40
CA ALA A 106 -7.37 0.21 0.61
C ALA A 106 -7.76 0.94 -0.68
N ILE A 107 -6.79 1.46 -1.44
CA ILE A 107 -7.04 2.10 -2.74
C ILE A 107 -7.66 1.11 -3.73
N ILE A 108 -7.07 -0.10 -3.83
CA ILE A 108 -7.57 -1.14 -4.73
C ILE A 108 -9.03 -1.46 -4.40
N TRP A 109 -9.37 -1.68 -3.13
CA TRP A 109 -10.73 -2.04 -2.72
C TRP A 109 -11.71 -0.88 -2.86
N TRP A 110 -11.26 0.36 -2.68
CA TRP A 110 -12.09 1.54 -2.85
C TRP A 110 -12.45 1.79 -4.32
N THR A 111 -11.55 1.43 -5.25
CA THR A 111 -11.77 1.58 -6.69
C THR A 111 -12.56 0.44 -7.34
N MET A 112 -12.74 -0.68 -6.62
CA MET A 112 -13.52 -1.82 -7.10
C MET A 112 -15.03 -1.58 -7.03
N HIS A 113 -15.77 -2.22 -7.91
CA HIS A 113 -17.22 -2.33 -7.76
C HIS A 113 -17.53 -3.06 -6.42
N PRO A 114 -18.51 -2.61 -5.60
CA PRO A 114 -18.80 -3.25 -4.30
C PRO A 114 -19.03 -4.76 -4.41
N TRP A 115 -19.75 -5.20 -5.43
CA TRP A 115 -19.98 -6.64 -5.70
C TRP A 115 -18.69 -7.40 -6.04
N GLU A 116 -17.77 -6.80 -6.81
CA GLU A 116 -16.47 -7.41 -7.09
C GLU A 116 -15.63 -7.50 -5.81
N ARG A 117 -15.60 -6.44 -5.00
CA ARG A 117 -14.86 -6.39 -3.75
C ARG A 117 -15.30 -7.53 -2.84
N ASP A 118 -16.61 -7.63 -2.59
CA ASP A 118 -17.16 -8.64 -1.69
C ASP A 118 -16.93 -10.07 -2.23
N ALA A 119 -17.03 -10.27 -3.56
CA ALA A 119 -16.68 -11.55 -4.19
C ALA A 119 -15.21 -11.95 -3.97
N ARG A 120 -14.28 -11.01 -4.16
CA ARG A 120 -12.84 -11.26 -3.93
C ARG A 120 -12.52 -11.50 -2.45
N LEU A 121 -13.17 -10.77 -1.54
CA LEU A 121 -13.02 -10.95 -0.10
C LEU A 121 -13.54 -12.31 0.35
N ALA A 122 -14.69 -12.76 -0.17
CA ALA A 122 -15.21 -14.09 0.11
C ALA A 122 -14.24 -15.19 -0.34
N ARG A 123 -13.69 -15.08 -1.57
CA ARG A 123 -12.69 -16.04 -2.06
C ARG A 123 -11.42 -16.05 -1.20
N LYS A 124 -11.02 -14.88 -0.71
CA LYS A 124 -9.85 -14.75 0.17
C LYS A 124 -10.08 -15.45 1.50
N ALA A 125 -11.25 -15.23 2.11
CA ALA A 125 -11.66 -15.86 3.36
C ALA A 125 -11.74 -17.39 3.27
N MET A 126 -12.16 -17.91 2.11
CA MET A 126 -12.23 -19.35 1.84
C MET A 126 -10.84 -20.00 1.72
N LYS A 127 -9.81 -19.25 1.34
CA LYS A 127 -8.43 -19.75 1.18
C LYS A 127 -7.57 -19.60 2.43
N ASP A 128 -7.90 -18.63 3.28
CA ASP A 128 -7.13 -18.28 4.48
C ASP A 128 -8.05 -18.32 5.70
N ASP A 129 -7.93 -19.39 6.50
CA ASP A 129 -8.76 -19.62 7.69
C ASP A 129 -8.67 -18.46 8.71
N ARG A 130 -7.53 -17.77 8.76
CA ARG A 130 -7.34 -16.57 9.61
C ARG A 130 -8.22 -15.39 9.19
N GLN A 131 -8.85 -15.48 8.03
CA GLN A 131 -9.71 -14.45 7.44
C GLN A 131 -11.16 -14.91 7.24
N SER A 132 -11.55 -16.03 7.84
CA SER A 132 -12.94 -16.54 7.84
C SER A 132 -13.96 -15.51 8.36
N TYR A 133 -13.54 -14.62 9.28
CA TYR A 133 -14.37 -13.52 9.80
C TYR A 133 -14.93 -12.59 8.69
N LEU A 134 -14.26 -12.48 7.54
CA LEU A 134 -14.74 -11.67 6.41
C LEU A 134 -16.05 -12.20 5.84
N LEU A 135 -16.30 -13.51 5.88
CA LEU A 135 -17.58 -14.08 5.44
C LEU A 135 -18.71 -13.65 6.37
N VAL A 136 -18.46 -13.66 7.68
CA VAL A 136 -19.42 -13.17 8.68
C VAL A 136 -19.68 -11.68 8.47
N GLU A 137 -18.62 -10.88 8.28
CA GLU A 137 -18.75 -9.44 8.01
C GLU A 137 -19.60 -9.16 6.77
N ILE A 138 -19.30 -9.82 5.63
CA ILE A 138 -20.04 -9.62 4.38
C ILE A 138 -21.51 -10.03 4.56
N THR A 139 -21.76 -11.21 5.12
CA THR A 139 -23.14 -11.74 5.26
C THR A 139 -23.99 -10.94 6.25
N CYS A 140 -23.39 -10.40 7.31
CA CYS A 140 -24.12 -9.64 8.33
C CYS A 140 -24.28 -8.15 7.99
N THR A 141 -23.45 -7.58 7.12
CA THR A 141 -23.48 -6.14 6.80
C THR A 141 -24.12 -5.80 5.46
N ARG A 142 -24.32 -6.79 4.57
CA ARG A 142 -24.89 -6.58 3.24
C ARG A 142 -26.36 -6.94 3.19
N SER A 143 -27.10 -6.17 2.40
CA SER A 143 -28.47 -6.49 2.02
C SER A 143 -28.53 -7.72 1.11
N SER A 144 -29.72 -8.32 0.99
CA SER A 144 -29.94 -9.48 0.11
C SER A 144 -29.62 -9.18 -1.37
N GLU A 145 -29.90 -7.94 -1.83
CA GLU A 145 -29.59 -7.49 -3.18
C GLU A 145 -28.07 -7.38 -3.41
N GLU A 146 -27.34 -6.79 -2.46
CA GLU A 146 -25.89 -6.69 -2.53
C GLU A 146 -25.22 -8.07 -2.54
N LEU A 147 -25.72 -9.02 -1.72
CA LEU A 147 -25.25 -10.39 -1.71
C LEU A 147 -25.54 -11.12 -3.02
N LEU A 148 -26.68 -10.86 -3.67
CA LEU A 148 -26.98 -11.40 -5.00
C LEU A 148 -26.02 -10.82 -6.06
N GLY A 149 -25.73 -9.52 -5.97
CA GLY A 149 -24.73 -8.86 -6.81
C GLY A 149 -23.34 -9.47 -6.65
N ALA A 150 -22.89 -9.67 -5.41
CA ALA A 150 -21.62 -10.30 -5.10
C ALA A 150 -21.54 -11.74 -5.65
N ARG A 151 -22.63 -12.52 -5.57
CA ARG A 151 -22.70 -13.86 -6.16
C ARG A 151 -22.52 -13.85 -7.67
N ARG A 152 -23.19 -12.94 -8.37
CA ARG A 152 -23.02 -12.77 -9.82
C ARG A 152 -21.58 -12.39 -10.16
N ALA A 153 -21.00 -11.42 -9.44
CA ALA A 153 -19.61 -11.01 -9.63
C ALA A 153 -18.63 -12.16 -9.37
N TYR A 154 -18.86 -12.97 -8.33
CA TYR A 154 -18.03 -14.13 -8.01
C TYR A 154 -18.00 -15.12 -9.16
N HIS A 155 -19.18 -15.49 -9.68
CA HIS A 155 -19.29 -16.40 -10.82
C HIS A 155 -18.61 -15.82 -12.07
N CYS A 156 -18.76 -14.52 -12.35
CA CYS A 156 -18.11 -13.89 -13.49
C CYS A 156 -16.58 -13.80 -13.35
N LEU A 157 -16.05 -13.66 -12.13
CA LEU A 157 -14.61 -13.49 -11.91
C LEU A 157 -13.85 -14.81 -11.80
N PHE A 158 -14.53 -15.88 -11.36
CA PHE A 158 -13.89 -17.13 -10.96
C PHE A 158 -14.46 -18.37 -11.61
N ASP A 159 -15.51 -18.25 -12.43
CA ASP A 159 -16.20 -19.37 -13.11
C ASP A 159 -16.71 -20.46 -12.14
N HIS A 160 -16.95 -20.09 -10.88
CA HIS A 160 -17.34 -20.96 -9.78
C HIS A 160 -18.51 -20.34 -9.02
N SER A 161 -19.33 -21.15 -8.36
CA SER A 161 -20.31 -20.67 -7.39
C SER A 161 -19.64 -20.40 -6.03
N ILE A 162 -20.08 -19.34 -5.35
CA ILE A 162 -19.64 -19.07 -3.97
C ILE A 162 -20.06 -20.19 -3.01
N GLU A 163 -21.22 -20.80 -3.25
CA GLU A 163 -21.77 -21.87 -2.43
C GLU A 163 -20.97 -23.19 -2.60
N GLU A 164 -20.53 -23.48 -3.84
CA GLU A 164 -19.68 -24.64 -4.13
C GLU A 164 -18.31 -24.52 -3.46
N ASP A 165 -17.65 -23.36 -3.61
CA ASP A 165 -16.35 -23.12 -2.98
C ASP A 165 -16.48 -23.14 -1.43
N ALA A 166 -17.55 -22.57 -0.87
CA ALA A 166 -17.82 -22.64 0.57
C ALA A 166 -17.99 -24.08 1.07
N ALA A 167 -18.74 -24.92 0.34
CA ALA A 167 -18.95 -26.32 0.71
C ALA A 167 -17.65 -27.13 0.63
N HIS A 168 -16.74 -26.80 -0.29
CA HIS A 168 -15.42 -27.44 -0.37
C HIS A 168 -14.54 -27.07 0.83
N CYS A 169 -14.51 -25.79 1.21
CA CYS A 169 -13.74 -25.32 2.37
C CYS A 169 -14.14 -26.01 3.68
N ILE A 170 -15.44 -26.23 3.91
CA ILE A 170 -15.94 -26.92 5.10
C ILE A 170 -15.43 -28.37 5.13
N LYS A 171 -15.51 -29.09 4.00
CA LYS A 171 -15.06 -30.49 3.90
C LYS A 171 -13.57 -30.66 4.16
N ASP A 172 -12.75 -29.70 3.76
CA ASP A 172 -11.31 -29.75 4.03
C ASP A 172 -10.96 -29.40 5.48
N SER A 173 -11.78 -28.60 6.16
CA SER A 173 -11.62 -28.32 7.58
C SER A 173 -11.93 -29.53 8.46
N GLU A 174 -12.90 -30.37 8.07
CA GLU A 174 -13.28 -31.60 8.80
C GLU A 174 -12.27 -32.76 8.63
N ARG A 175 -11.32 -32.62 7.70
CA ARG A 175 -10.29 -33.64 7.40
C ARG A 175 -8.94 -33.38 8.10
N LYS A 176 -8.77 -32.24 8.76
CA LYS A 176 -7.56 -31.87 9.51
C LYS A 176 -7.74 -32.09 11.00
#